data_AF-A0A2H0S1T8-F1
#
_entry.id   AF-A0A2H0S1T8-F1
#
_cell.length_a   1.000
_cell.length_b   1.000
_cell.length_c   1.000
_cell.angle_alpha   90.00
_cell.angle_beta   90.00
_cell.angle_gamma   90.00
#
_symmetry.space_group_name_H-M   'P 1'
#
loop_
_entity.id
_entity.type
_entity.pdbx_description
1 polymer ?
#
loop_
_entity_poly.entity_id
_entity_poly.type
_entity_poly.pdbx_seq_one_letter_code
_entity_poly.pdbx_strand_id
1 'polypeptide(L)'
;MPKNKGGRPPAITPTVLAKLTTAFELDMTVEEACTYAGISKDTYYRKAKTDQRFSDEMERARQFATAKARRIVIEKMEDDGRLALSYLERKRKEEFSPRFEQQVEVNSIVELIKQQEQEPSFSWEDSEAHLAVIQQQGQ
;
A
#
# COMPACT_ATOMS: atom_id res chain seq x y z
N MET A 1 40.40 6.67 -43.53
CA MET A 1 39.31 6.48 -42.55
C MET A 1 39.06 4.97 -42.41
N PRO A 2 39.12 4.38 -41.20
CA PRO A 2 38.88 2.95 -41.07
C PRO A 2 37.41 2.66 -41.40
N LYS A 3 37.18 1.70 -42.31
CA LYS A 3 35.83 1.24 -42.69
C LYS A 3 35.23 0.46 -41.53
N ASN A 4 34.12 0.94 -40.98
CA ASN A 4 33.32 0.19 -40.01
C ASN A 4 32.77 -1.08 -40.67
N LYS A 5 33.06 -2.25 -40.09
CA LYS A 5 32.45 -3.52 -40.49
C LYS A 5 31.00 -3.49 -40.01
N GLY A 6 30.08 -3.15 -40.91
CA GLY A 6 28.69 -2.82 -40.61
C GLY A 6 27.96 -3.89 -39.79
N GLY A 7 27.60 -3.54 -38.55
CA GLY A 7 26.62 -4.24 -37.73
C GLY A 7 25.62 -3.22 -37.18
N ARG A 8 24.41 -3.66 -36.82
CA ARG A 8 23.43 -2.81 -36.13
C ARG A 8 24.05 -2.28 -34.84
N PRO A 9 23.98 -0.96 -34.56
CA PRO A 9 24.47 -0.40 -33.31
C PRO A 9 23.85 -1.13 -32.10
N PRO A 10 24.64 -1.43 -31.06
CA PRO A 10 24.11 -2.06 -29.85
C PRO A 10 23.04 -1.17 -29.24
N ALA A 11 21.88 -1.74 -28.96
CA ALA A 11 20.72 -0.99 -28.46
C ALA A 11 20.96 -0.39 -27.06
N ILE A 12 21.85 -0.98 -26.27
CA ILE A 12 22.29 -0.45 -24.98
C ILE A 12 23.79 -0.15 -25.09
N THR A 13 24.11 1.14 -25.18
CA THR A 13 25.46 1.68 -25.14
C THR A 13 25.85 2.03 -23.70
N PRO A 14 27.13 2.30 -23.39
CA PRO A 14 27.53 2.78 -22.07
C PRO A 14 26.78 4.05 -21.63
N THR A 15 26.44 4.94 -22.56
CA THR A 15 25.64 6.14 -22.29
C THR A 15 24.20 5.80 -21.88
N VAL A 16 23.57 4.84 -22.57
CA VAL A 16 22.23 4.34 -22.20
C VAL A 16 22.26 3.69 -20.82
N LEU A 17 23.31 2.88 -20.55
CA LEU A 17 23.50 2.25 -19.25
C LEU A 17 23.59 3.29 -18.13
N ALA A 18 24.44 4.31 -18.28
CA ALA A 18 24.57 5.38 -17.29
C ALA A 18 23.24 6.10 -17.02
N LYS A 19 22.46 6.40 -18.07
CA LYS A 19 21.13 7.01 -17.91
C LYS A 19 20.15 6.12 -17.15
N LEU A 20 20.12 4.82 -17.46
CA LEU A 20 19.29 3.86 -16.74
C LEU A 20 19.68 3.76 -15.26
N THR A 21 20.98 3.67 -14.96
CA THR A 21 21.50 3.65 -13.60
C THR A 21 21.08 4.90 -12.83
N THR A 22 21.31 6.10 -13.37
CA THR A 22 20.87 7.34 -12.73
C THR A 22 19.36 7.39 -12.51
N ALA A 23 18.56 6.93 -13.46
CA ALA A 23 17.11 6.90 -13.29
C ALA A 23 16.68 5.96 -12.16
N PHE A 24 17.27 4.77 -12.06
CA PHE A 24 16.95 3.84 -10.98
C PHE A 24 17.48 4.26 -9.61
N GLU A 25 18.62 4.97 -9.55
CA GLU A 25 19.09 5.60 -8.32
C GLU A 25 18.13 6.68 -7.80
N LEU A 26 17.32 7.26 -8.68
CA LEU A 26 16.25 8.20 -8.37
C LEU A 26 14.88 7.54 -8.13
N ASP A 27 14.85 6.21 -7.98
CA ASP A 27 13.64 5.41 -7.75
C ASP A 27 12.61 5.47 -8.89
N MET A 28 13.05 5.76 -10.12
CA MET A 28 12.16 5.80 -11.27
C MET A 28 11.71 4.39 -11.69
N THR A 29 10.50 4.30 -12.25
CA THR A 29 9.96 3.07 -12.83
C THR A 29 10.75 2.64 -14.08
N VAL A 30 10.58 1.40 -14.53
CA VAL A 30 11.24 0.92 -15.76
C VAL A 30 10.80 1.75 -16.97
N GLU A 31 9.52 2.11 -17.01
CA GLU A 31 8.88 2.98 -18.00
C GLU A 31 9.62 4.31 -18.13
N GLU A 32 9.78 5.00 -17.01
CA GLU A 32 10.37 6.33 -16.95
C GLU A 32 11.87 6.27 -17.22
N ALA A 33 12.56 5.26 -16.67
CA ALA A 33 13.98 5.03 -16.94
C ALA A 33 14.25 4.74 -18.43
N CYS A 34 13.42 3.92 -19.07
CA CYS A 34 13.53 3.63 -20.50
C CYS A 34 13.27 4.89 -21.34
N THR A 35 12.25 5.68 -20.97
CA THR A 35 11.94 6.97 -21.60
C THR A 35 13.13 7.93 -21.48
N TYR A 36 13.71 8.05 -20.29
CA TYR A 36 14.87 8.90 -20.01
C TYR A 36 16.13 8.45 -20.77
N ALA A 37 16.35 7.12 -20.84
CA ALA A 37 17.49 6.53 -21.54
C ALA A 37 17.32 6.49 -23.07
N GLY A 38 16.12 6.71 -23.59
CA GLY A 38 15.81 6.69 -25.02
C GLY A 38 15.75 5.29 -25.63
N ILE A 39 15.30 4.29 -24.86
CA ILE A 39 15.13 2.90 -25.33
C ILE A 39 13.71 2.39 -25.08
N SER A 40 13.30 1.36 -25.82
CA SER A 40 12.04 0.66 -25.53
C SER A 40 12.15 -0.25 -24.32
N LYS A 41 11.04 -0.46 -23.60
CA LYS A 41 10.98 -1.44 -22.49
C LYS A 41 11.38 -2.84 -22.93
N ASP A 42 10.97 -3.26 -24.12
CA ASP A 42 11.34 -4.56 -24.67
C ASP A 42 12.85 -4.73 -24.80
N THR A 43 13.55 -3.65 -25.17
CA THR A 43 15.01 -3.65 -25.25
C THR A 43 15.64 -3.85 -23.87
N TYR A 44 15.12 -3.15 -22.85
CA TYR A 44 15.53 -3.31 -21.46
C TYR A 44 15.31 -4.74 -20.97
N TYR A 45 14.09 -5.27 -21.06
CA TYR A 45 13.75 -6.60 -20.54
C TYR A 45 14.50 -7.71 -21.27
N ARG A 46 14.67 -7.59 -22.60
CA ARG A 46 15.49 -8.52 -23.36
C ARG A 46 16.92 -8.53 -22.83
N LYS A 47 17.53 -7.37 -22.59
CA LYS A 47 18.88 -7.28 -22.05
C LYS A 47 18.97 -7.89 -20.65
N ALA A 48 18.07 -7.50 -19.74
CA ALA A 48 18.01 -8.02 -18.38
C ALA A 48 17.87 -9.55 -18.32
N LYS A 49 17.07 -10.13 -19.24
CA LYS A 49 16.91 -11.59 -19.34
C LYS A 49 18.17 -12.31 -19.82
N THR A 50 18.94 -11.69 -20.71
CA THR A 50 20.11 -12.32 -21.35
C THR A 50 21.44 -12.02 -20.67
N ASP A 51 21.50 -10.99 -19.83
CA ASP A 51 22.72 -10.50 -19.20
C ASP A 51 22.48 -10.30 -17.70
N GLN A 52 22.88 -11.30 -16.92
CA GLN A 52 22.73 -11.29 -15.46
C GLN A 52 23.46 -10.11 -14.82
N ARG A 53 24.66 -9.77 -15.32
CA ARG A 53 25.45 -8.66 -14.77
C ARG A 53 24.73 -7.33 -14.96
N PHE A 54 24.10 -7.12 -16.12
CA PHE A 54 23.25 -5.96 -16.35
C PHE A 54 22.06 -5.96 -15.37
N SER A 55 21.37 -7.09 -15.20
CA SER A 55 20.24 -7.19 -14.26
C SER A 55 20.66 -6.85 -12.82
N ASP A 56 21.77 -7.40 -12.34
CA ASP A 56 22.29 -7.15 -10.99
C ASP A 56 22.74 -5.70 -10.79
N GLU A 57 23.25 -5.05 -11.83
CA GLU A 57 23.58 -3.61 -11.80
C GLU A 57 22.33 -2.74 -11.69
N MET A 58 21.29 -3.02 -12.48
CA MET A 58 20.03 -2.27 -12.42
C MET A 58 19.32 -2.47 -11.08
N GLU A 59 19.35 -3.68 -10.52
CA GLU A 59 18.77 -3.94 -9.20
C GLU A 59 19.53 -3.20 -8.10
N ARG A 60 20.87 -3.21 -8.13
CA ARG A 60 21.69 -2.42 -7.19
C ARG A 60 21.37 -0.92 -7.25
N ALA A 61 21.18 -0.38 -8.44
CA ALA A 61 20.80 1.02 -8.63
C ALA A 61 19.46 1.34 -7.94
N ARG A 62 18.44 0.47 -8.05
CA ARG A 62 17.13 0.65 -7.39
C ARG A 62 17.22 0.67 -5.86
N GLN A 63 18.16 -0.10 -5.29
CA GLN A 63 18.34 -0.14 -3.84
C GLN A 63 18.89 1.19 -3.28
N PHE A 64 19.48 2.05 -4.13
CA PHE A 64 20.15 3.27 -3.71
C PHE A 64 19.22 4.27 -3.03
N ALA A 65 18.06 4.58 -3.64
CA ALA A 65 17.11 5.54 -3.09
C ALA A 65 16.61 5.10 -1.71
N THR A 66 16.26 3.82 -1.59
CA THR A 66 15.83 3.22 -0.32
C THR A 66 16.94 3.25 0.73
N ALA A 67 18.19 2.92 0.36
CA ALA A 67 19.32 2.97 1.28
C ALA A 67 19.58 4.41 1.77
N LYS A 68 19.51 5.40 0.87
CA LYS A 68 19.63 6.82 1.20
C LYS A 68 18.53 7.27 2.15
N ALA A 69 17.28 6.89 1.89
CA ALA A 69 16.15 7.20 2.77
C ALA A 69 16.31 6.58 4.17
N ARG A 70 16.74 5.31 4.25
CA ARG A 70 17.02 4.64 5.54
C ARG A 70 18.05 5.40 6.36
N ARG A 71 19.14 5.83 5.72
CA ARG A 71 20.19 6.61 6.39
C ARG A 71 19.64 7.92 6.96
N ILE A 72 18.86 8.66 6.18
CA ILE A 72 18.25 9.91 6.63
C ILE A 72 17.35 9.68 7.85
N VAL A 73 16.53 8.63 7.83
CA VAL A 73 15.64 8.30 8.97
C VAL A 73 16.46 7.97 10.22
N ILE A 74 17.53 7.18 10.07
CA ILE A 74 18.43 6.81 11.18
C ILE A 74 19.15 8.04 11.75
N GLU A 75 19.64 8.94 10.90
CA GLU A 75 20.30 10.17 11.36
C GLU A 75 19.29 11.11 12.05
N LYS A 76 18.06 11.24 11.53
CA LYS A 76 17.06 12.16 12.07
C LYS A 76 16.35 11.70 13.34
N MET A 77 16.28 10.39 13.58
CA MET A 77 15.65 9.86 14.79
C MET A 77 16.51 10.06 16.05
N GLU A 78 17.79 10.44 15.91
CA GLU A 78 18.63 10.84 17.05
C GLU A 78 18.04 12.06 17.78
N ASP A 79 17.45 13.00 17.02
CA ASP A 79 16.86 14.23 17.54
C ASP A 79 15.33 14.14 17.75
N ASP A 80 14.66 13.15 17.14
CA ASP A 80 13.20 13.00 17.17
C ASP A 80 12.78 11.62 17.68
N GLY A 81 12.44 11.55 18.97
CA GLY A 81 11.96 10.33 19.62
C GLY A 81 10.65 9.79 19.04
N ARG A 82 9.78 10.63 18.45
CA ARG A 82 8.55 10.14 17.78
C ARG A 82 8.92 9.43 16.48
N LEU A 83 9.87 9.97 15.72
CA LEU A 83 10.40 9.31 14.53
C LEU A 83 11.05 7.97 14.87
N ALA A 84 11.80 7.91 15.97
CA ALA A 84 12.41 6.67 16.49
C ALA A 84 11.33 5.61 16.82
N LEU A 85 10.28 6.00 17.55
CA LEU A 85 9.18 5.10 17.89
C LEU A 85 8.45 4.62 16.63
N SER A 86 8.09 5.53 15.71
CA SER A 86 7.47 5.16 14.43
C SER A 86 8.34 4.25 13.56
N TYR A 87 9.67 4.37 13.64
CA TYR A 87 10.58 3.45 12.97
C TYR A 87 10.51 2.04 13.57
N LEU A 88 10.51 1.94 14.90
CA LEU A 88 10.37 0.66 15.62
C LEU A 88 9.02 0.00 15.38
N GLU A 89 7.92 0.75 15.46
CA GLU A 89 6.57 0.28 15.13
C GLU A 89 6.51 -0.39 13.75
N ARG A 90 7.17 0.20 12.75
CA ARG A 90 7.17 -0.32 11.37
C ARG A 90 8.14 -1.49 11.17
N LYS A 91 9.29 -1.51 11.86
CA LYS A 91 10.33 -2.55 11.70
C LYS A 91 10.16 -3.76 12.61
N ARG A 92 9.56 -3.58 13.77
CA ARG A 92 9.34 -4.56 14.83
C ARG A 92 7.88 -4.53 15.26
N LYS A 93 7.00 -4.74 14.28
CA LYS A 93 5.54 -4.66 14.45
C LYS A 93 5.01 -5.49 15.60
N GLU A 94 5.55 -6.69 15.83
CA GLU A 94 5.06 -7.60 16.87
C GLU A 94 5.20 -7.02 18.29
N GLU A 95 6.29 -6.28 18.52
CA GLU A 95 6.67 -5.72 19.82
C GLU A 95 6.13 -4.30 20.00
N PHE A 96 6.19 -3.47 18.96
CA PHE A 96 5.91 -2.04 19.08
C PHE A 96 4.60 -1.60 18.42
N SER A 97 3.92 -2.42 17.62
CA SER A 97 2.66 -1.96 16.99
C SER A 97 1.62 -1.61 18.06
N PRO A 98 0.93 -0.48 17.92
CA PRO A 98 -0.22 -0.16 18.75
C PRO A 98 -1.24 -1.29 18.66
N ARG A 99 -1.65 -1.82 19.82
CA ARG A 99 -2.73 -2.80 19.90
C ARG A 99 -3.97 -2.11 20.44
N PHE A 100 -5.10 -2.37 19.80
CA PHE A 100 -6.39 -1.95 20.30
C PHE A 100 -6.97 -3.07 21.15
N GLU A 101 -7.21 -2.79 22.43
CA GLU A 101 -7.94 -3.69 23.31
C GLU A 101 -9.43 -3.42 23.15
N GLN A 102 -10.14 -4.36 22.54
CA GLN A 102 -11.59 -4.30 22.43
C GLN A 102 -12.22 -5.14 23.55
N GLN A 103 -12.97 -4.48 24.42
CA GLN A 103 -13.85 -5.17 25.36
C GLN A 103 -15.08 -5.65 24.59
N VAL A 104 -15.22 -6.96 24.49
CA VAL A 104 -16.40 -7.59 23.90
C VAL A 104 -17.27 -8.07 25.05
N GLU A 105 -18.41 -7.43 25.26
CA GLU A 105 -19.46 -7.97 26.12
C GLU A 105 -20.10 -9.16 25.41
N VAL A 106 -19.87 -10.36 25.95
CA VAL A 106 -20.50 -11.58 25.46
C VAL A 106 -21.81 -11.75 26.20
N ASN A 107 -22.88 -11.20 25.64
CA ASN A 107 -24.23 -11.53 26.08
C ASN A 107 -24.54 -12.97 25.67
N SER A 108 -25.10 -13.76 26.58
CA SER A 108 -25.56 -15.09 26.22
C SER A 108 -26.68 -14.98 25.20
N ILE A 109 -26.74 -15.92 24.25
CA ILE A 109 -27.84 -16.02 23.27
C ILE A 109 -29.19 -16.03 24.01
N VAL A 110 -29.24 -16.64 25.20
CA VAL A 110 -30.43 -16.68 26.06
C VAL A 110 -30.84 -15.30 26.56
N GLU A 111 -29.89 -14.44 26.94
CA GLU A 111 -30.18 -13.05 27.36
C GLU A 111 -30.68 -12.19 26.21
N LEU A 112 -30.11 -12.36 25.01
CA LEU A 112 -30.58 -11.66 23.82
C LEU A 112 -32.00 -12.08 23.43
N ILE A 113 -32.31 -13.38 23.48
CA ILE A 113 -33.66 -13.90 23.21
C ILE A 113 -34.67 -13.35 24.24
N LYS A 114 -34.32 -13.36 25.53
CA LYS A 114 -35.18 -12.79 26.58
C LYS A 114 -35.44 -11.30 26.41
N GLN A 115 -34.51 -10.56 25.81
CA GLN A 115 -34.70 -9.15 25.47
C GLN A 115 -35.62 -8.96 24.26
N GLN A 116 -35.60 -9.87 23.27
CA GLN A 116 -36.51 -9.81 22.12
C GLN A 116 -37.94 -10.23 22.45
N GLU A 117 -38.14 -11.10 23.44
CA GLU A 117 -39.47 -11.48 23.93
C GLU A 117 -40.14 -10.38 24.78
N GLN A 118 -39.39 -9.33 25.17
CA GLN A 118 -39.91 -8.16 25.89
C GLN A 118 -40.42 -7.05 24.96
N GLU A 119 -40.56 -7.29 23.67
CA GLU A 119 -41.48 -6.44 22.90
C GLU A 119 -42.91 -6.74 23.36
N PRO A 120 -43.66 -5.74 23.87
CA PRO A 120 -45.02 -6.00 24.35
C PRO A 120 -45.81 -6.61 23.20
N SER A 121 -46.49 -7.72 23.48
CA SER A 121 -47.46 -8.30 22.54
C SER A 121 -48.35 -7.17 22.06
N PHE A 122 -48.25 -6.84 20.77
CA PHE A 122 -49.16 -5.88 20.15
C PHE A 122 -50.58 -6.44 20.33
N SER A 123 -51.29 -5.90 21.33
CA SER A 123 -52.64 -6.35 21.68
C SER A 123 -53.60 -5.71 20.70
N TRP A 124 -54.34 -6.54 19.97
CA TRP A 124 -55.40 -6.07 19.08
C TRP A 124 -56.53 -5.34 19.84
N GLU A 125 -56.59 -5.45 21.17
CA GLU A 125 -57.55 -4.72 22.01
C GLU A 125 -57.27 -3.20 22.04
N ASP A 126 -56.01 -2.77 21.87
CA ASP A 126 -55.67 -1.34 21.76
C ASP A 126 -56.08 -0.75 20.40
N SER A 127 -56.34 -1.59 19.39
CA SER A 127 -56.80 -1.15 18.08
C SER A 127 -58.27 -0.72 18.09
N GLU A 128 -59.10 -1.34 18.92
CA GLU A 128 -60.51 -0.92 19.12
C GLU A 128 -60.58 0.45 19.80
N ALA A 129 -59.70 0.71 20.78
CA ALA A 129 -59.58 2.03 21.41
C ALA A 129 -59.18 3.11 20.38
N HIS A 130 -58.27 2.78 19.47
CA HIS A 130 -57.85 3.71 18.41
C HIS A 130 -58.95 3.95 17.35
N LEU A 131 -59.74 2.92 17.02
CA LEU A 131 -60.88 3.03 16.09
C LEU A 131 -62.07 3.80 16.69
N ALA A 132 -62.32 3.65 18.00
CA ALA A 132 -63.36 4.38 18.70
C ALA A 132 -63.08 5.89 18.76
N VAL A 133 -61.81 6.29 18.94
CA VAL A 133 -61.39 7.70 18.88
C VAL A 133 -61.60 8.30 17.49
N ILE A 134 -61.34 7.53 16.43
CA ILE A 134 -61.55 7.98 15.05
C ILE A 134 -63.05 8.15 14.74
N GLN A 135 -63.91 7.28 15.26
CA GLN A 135 -65.36 7.38 15.07
C GLN A 135 -66.01 8.54 15.85
N GLN A 136 -65.49 8.91 17.02
CA GLN A 136 -65.99 10.05 17.79
C GLN A 136 -65.58 11.42 17.22
N GLN A 137 -64.50 11.51 16.44
CA GLN A 137 -64.05 12.76 15.81
C GLN A 137 -64.70 13.02 14.44
N GLY A 138 -65.60 12.13 13.99
CA GLY A 138 -66.27 12.20 12.69
C GLY A 138 -67.76 12.55 12.73
N GLN A 139 -68.30 13.06 13.86
CA GLN A 139 -69.67 13.59 13.97
C GLN A 139 -69.68 15.04 14.45
#